data_AF-A0A370LEW6-F1
#
_entry.id   AF-A0A370LEW6-F1
#
_cell.length_a   1.000
_cell.length_b   1.000
_cell.length_c   1.000
_cell.angle_alpha   90.00
_cell.angle_beta   90.00
_cell.angle_gamma   90.00
#
_symmetry.space_group_name_H-M   'P 1'
#
loop_
_entity.id
_entity.type
_entity.pdbx_description
1 polymer ?
#
loop_
_entity_poly.entity_id
_entity_poly.type
_entity_poly.pdbx_seq_one_letter_code
_entity_poly.pdbx_strand_id
1 'polypeptide(L)'
;MEEKNQEYDLAFTHLRNNQNISAYNLFTNLAESYKKSDEPKSALLYLLAAECKSRQNKDNNEEILMAANLYQNFAKKDKSYSSKSAYLCASKCFLKTGKYSEAKKAFNKSKEISSAQISFMRPVIIIEDSKAITMKLEKYLEKLGYSTFYSFEKGKDGIKKCKELISESQNPIILLDMGLPDIGGDVVASTLLEEQLDLQIIVITADEKTSKRVNKTISSGVASFIQKPFTIEEVKKAIDIAESEY
;
A
#
# COMPACT_ATOMS: atom_id res chain seq x y z
N MET A 1 2.80 28.37 -2.71
CA MET A 1 3.54 27.10 -2.49
C MET A 1 5.04 27.36 -2.51
N GLU A 2 5.50 28.13 -3.48
CA GLU A 2 6.88 28.60 -3.63
C GLU A 2 7.40 29.40 -2.43
N GLU A 3 6.63 30.38 -1.94
CA GLU A 3 6.98 31.18 -0.75
C GLU A 3 7.18 30.31 0.52
N LYS A 4 6.29 29.33 0.75
CA LYS A 4 6.43 28.41 1.89
C LYS A 4 7.67 27.53 1.76
N ASN A 5 8.02 27.07 0.56
CA ASN A 5 9.24 26.28 0.35
C ASN A 5 10.51 27.10 0.65
N GLN A 6 10.53 28.38 0.26
CA GLN A 6 11.62 29.29 0.61
C GLN A 6 11.76 29.50 2.13
N GLU A 7 10.65 29.63 2.86
CA GLU A 7 10.67 29.70 4.33
C GLU A 7 11.21 28.42 4.99
N TYR A 8 10.87 27.23 4.45
CA TYR A 8 11.44 25.96 4.92
C TYR A 8 12.96 25.93 4.76
N ASP A 9 13.46 26.24 3.58
CA ASP A 9 14.90 26.24 3.28
C ASP A 9 15.65 27.24 4.16
N LEU A 10 15.05 28.41 4.40
CA LEU A 10 15.58 29.42 5.30
C LEU A 10 15.62 28.92 6.76
N ALA A 11 14.56 28.26 7.24
CA ALA A 11 14.51 27.72 8.60
C ALA A 11 15.61 26.67 8.84
N PHE A 12 15.82 25.75 7.89
CA PHE A 12 16.90 24.76 7.96
C PHE A 12 18.29 25.39 7.83
N THR A 13 18.43 26.44 7.02
CA THR A 13 19.69 27.20 6.91
C THR A 13 20.07 27.81 8.27
N HIS A 14 19.12 28.44 8.96
CA HIS A 14 19.34 28.95 10.31
C HIS A 14 19.68 27.84 11.31
N LEU A 15 18.97 26.70 11.28
CA LEU A 15 19.24 25.56 12.16
C LEU A 15 20.66 25.00 11.96
N ARG A 16 21.11 24.85 10.70
CA ARG A 16 22.45 24.37 10.36
C ARG A 16 23.55 25.31 10.85
N ASN A 17 23.28 26.61 10.83
CA ASN A 17 24.21 27.65 11.29
C ASN A 17 24.10 27.91 12.81
N ASN A 18 23.44 27.03 13.58
CA ASN A 18 23.21 27.18 15.02
C ASN A 18 22.44 28.46 15.42
N GLN A 19 21.73 29.09 14.48
CA GLN A 19 20.85 30.24 14.73
C GLN A 19 19.49 29.74 15.23
N ASN A 20 19.51 29.06 16.39
CA ASN A 20 18.37 28.29 16.90
C ASN A 20 17.13 29.14 17.21
N ILE A 21 17.28 30.41 17.56
CA ILE A 21 16.14 31.31 17.82
C ILE A 21 15.41 31.65 16.52
N SER A 22 16.14 32.01 15.47
CA SER A 22 15.56 32.32 14.15
C SER A 22 14.91 31.09 13.54
N ALA A 23 15.58 29.93 13.60
CA ALA A 23 15.04 28.66 13.15
C ALA A 23 13.76 28.29 13.89
N TYR A 24 13.75 28.42 15.23
CA TYR A 24 12.57 28.17 16.06
C TYR A 24 11.36 28.98 15.59
N ASN A 25 11.51 30.31 15.47
CA ASN A 25 10.41 31.19 15.08
C ASN A 25 9.84 30.84 13.70
N LEU A 26 10.70 30.52 12.73
CA LEU A 26 10.28 30.10 11.41
C LEU A 26 9.53 28.76 11.45
N PHE A 27 10.07 27.76 12.17
CA PHE A 27 9.39 26.47 12.30
C PHE A 27 8.02 26.59 12.98
N THR A 28 7.89 27.41 14.04
CA THR A 28 6.60 27.63 14.70
C THR A 28 5.59 28.34 13.80
N ASN A 29 6.02 29.35 13.04
CA ASN A 29 5.15 30.07 12.09
C ASN A 29 4.67 29.13 10.97
N LEU A 30 5.59 28.35 10.40
CA LEU A 30 5.24 27.31 9.44
C LEU A 30 4.27 26.31 10.07
N ALA A 31 4.50 25.89 11.31
CA ALA A 31 3.68 24.87 11.98
C ALA A 31 2.23 25.33 12.11
N GLU A 32 2.01 26.56 12.58
CA GLU A 32 0.68 27.17 12.66
C GLU A 32 0.02 27.28 11.28
N SER A 33 0.79 27.62 10.24
CA SER A 33 0.26 27.72 8.87
C SER A 33 -0.26 26.40 8.30
N TYR A 34 0.29 25.26 8.74
CA TYR A 34 -0.12 23.92 8.28
C TYR A 34 -1.11 23.24 9.23
N LYS A 35 -1.33 23.77 10.42
CA LYS A 35 -2.10 23.14 11.51
C LYS A 35 -3.49 22.64 11.12
N LYS A 36 -4.16 23.31 10.17
CA LYS A 36 -5.50 22.92 9.68
C LYS A 36 -5.46 22.11 8.38
N SER A 37 -4.46 22.34 7.54
CA SER A 37 -4.39 21.76 6.19
C SER A 37 -3.60 20.44 6.15
N ASP A 38 -2.60 20.29 7.04
CA ASP A 38 -1.67 19.16 7.09
C ASP A 38 -1.13 19.01 8.52
N GLU A 39 -1.92 18.30 9.36
CA GLU A 39 -1.59 18.06 10.76
C GLU A 39 -0.26 17.31 10.96
N PRO A 40 0.08 16.26 10.19
CA PRO A 40 1.38 15.58 10.31
C PRO A 40 2.57 16.49 10.01
N LYS A 41 2.49 17.33 8.97
CA LYS A 41 3.56 18.28 8.63
C LYS A 41 3.70 19.35 9.71
N SER A 42 2.57 19.88 10.20
CA SER A 42 2.54 20.80 11.35
C SER A 42 3.20 20.18 12.59
N ALA A 43 2.89 18.92 12.91
CA ALA A 43 3.48 18.20 14.03
C ALA A 43 5.01 18.06 13.90
N LEU A 44 5.50 17.70 12.71
CA LEU A 44 6.94 17.60 12.44
C LEU A 44 7.66 18.94 12.64
N LEU A 45 7.04 20.03 12.20
CA LEU A 45 7.56 21.37 12.39
C LEU A 45 7.66 21.77 13.87
N TYR A 46 6.67 21.43 14.71
CA TYR A 46 6.80 21.61 16.15
C TYR A 46 7.94 20.76 16.74
N LEU A 47 8.18 19.54 16.25
CA LEU A 47 9.34 18.76 16.69
C LEU A 47 10.68 19.41 16.30
N LEU A 48 10.75 20.04 15.12
CA LEU A 48 11.92 20.83 14.72
C LEU A 48 12.10 22.08 15.59
N ALA A 49 11.01 22.75 15.96
CA ALA A 49 11.05 23.83 16.94
C ALA A 49 11.50 23.33 18.33
N ALA A 50 11.02 22.16 18.77
CA ALA A 50 11.45 21.53 20.01
C ALA A 50 12.95 21.22 20.04
N GLU A 51 13.51 20.78 18.91
CA GLU A 51 14.94 20.56 18.73
C GLU A 51 15.72 21.88 18.85
N CYS A 52 15.22 22.98 18.28
CA CYS A 52 15.83 24.31 18.43
C CYS A 52 15.90 24.74 19.90
N LYS A 53 14.87 24.47 20.70
CA LYS A 53 14.87 24.74 22.15
C LYS A 53 15.82 23.79 22.91
N SER A 54 15.85 22.52 22.55
CA SER A 54 16.76 21.51 23.12
C SER A 54 18.23 21.92 22.98
N ARG A 55 18.65 22.39 21.78
CA ARG A 55 20.00 22.91 21.53
C ARG A 55 20.37 24.15 22.34
N GLN A 56 19.37 24.84 22.88
CA GLN A 56 19.53 25.98 23.79
C GLN A 56 19.43 25.58 25.27
N ASN A 57 19.32 24.28 25.58
CA ASN A 57 19.05 23.75 26.93
C ASN A 57 17.77 24.34 27.56
N LYS A 58 16.75 24.62 26.73
CA LYS A 58 15.43 25.10 27.17
C LYS A 58 14.42 23.96 27.18
N ASP A 59 13.43 24.06 28.08
CA ASP A 59 12.28 23.14 28.08
C ASP A 59 11.55 23.20 26.74
N ASN A 60 11.27 22.03 26.17
CA ASN A 60 10.64 21.85 24.86
C ASN A 60 9.41 20.94 24.94
N ASN A 61 8.89 20.72 26.14
CA ASN A 61 7.77 19.81 26.36
C ASN A 61 6.50 20.32 25.68
N GLU A 62 6.31 21.64 25.64
CA GLU A 62 5.16 22.28 25.01
C GLU A 62 5.08 21.93 23.51
N GLU A 63 6.16 22.10 22.76
CA GLU A 63 6.21 21.80 21.33
C GLU A 63 6.01 20.31 21.05
N ILE A 64 6.65 19.44 21.86
CA ILE A 64 6.50 17.98 21.72
C ILE A 64 5.04 17.57 22.01
N LEU A 65 4.37 18.21 22.98
CA LEU A 65 2.95 17.97 23.26
C LEU A 65 2.04 18.47 22.13
N MET A 66 2.34 19.62 21.54
CA MET A 66 1.61 20.10 20.35
C MET A 66 1.73 19.09 19.20
N ALA A 67 2.94 18.60 18.93
CA ALA A 67 3.16 17.56 17.93
C ALA A 67 2.39 16.26 18.25
N ALA A 68 2.44 15.82 19.52
CA ALA A 68 1.73 14.61 19.96
C ALA A 68 0.22 14.70 19.70
N ASN A 69 -0.38 15.84 20.03
CA ASN A 69 -1.81 16.09 19.87
C ASN A 69 -2.21 16.15 18.40
N LEU A 70 -1.38 16.78 17.55
CA LEU A 70 -1.63 16.85 16.10
C LEU A 70 -1.58 15.47 15.45
N TYR A 71 -0.55 14.67 15.75
CA TYR A 71 -0.48 13.29 15.27
C TYR A 71 -1.67 12.47 15.75
N GLN A 72 -2.08 12.62 17.01
CA GLN A 72 -3.22 11.90 17.55
C GLN A 72 -4.54 12.34 16.90
N ASN A 73 -4.72 13.63 16.60
CA ASN A 73 -5.93 14.15 15.95
C ASN A 73 -6.01 13.67 14.50
N PHE A 74 -4.90 13.71 13.77
CA PHE A 74 -4.82 13.16 12.42
C PHE A 74 -5.20 11.67 12.42
N ALA A 75 -4.60 10.89 13.32
CA ALA A 75 -4.84 9.46 13.43
C ALA A 75 -6.28 9.09 13.84
N LYS A 76 -7.05 10.01 14.42
CA LYS A 76 -8.48 9.81 14.73
C LYS A 76 -9.39 10.07 13.52
N LYS A 77 -8.98 10.95 12.61
CA LYS A 77 -9.75 11.33 11.42
C LYS A 77 -9.58 10.34 10.28
N ASP A 78 -8.42 9.72 10.18
CA ASP A 78 -8.06 8.77 9.14
C ASP A 78 -8.05 7.32 9.72
N LYS A 79 -8.41 6.30 8.93
CA LYS A 79 -8.31 4.88 9.30
C LYS A 79 -7.25 4.13 8.47
N SER A 80 -6.44 4.84 7.70
CA SER A 80 -5.39 4.28 6.84
C SER A 80 -4.11 3.87 7.61
N TYR A 81 -3.14 3.32 6.90
CA TYR A 81 -1.78 3.06 7.41
C TYR A 81 -1.12 4.32 8.00
N SER A 82 -1.43 5.50 7.45
CA SER A 82 -0.93 6.78 7.95
C SER A 82 -1.37 7.03 9.39
N SER A 83 -2.53 6.53 9.80
CA SER A 83 -3.02 6.62 11.18
C SER A 83 -2.24 5.75 12.14
N LYS A 84 -1.80 4.54 11.73
CA LYS A 84 -0.93 3.69 12.55
C LYS A 84 0.38 4.42 12.86
N SER A 85 1.04 4.94 11.82
CA SER A 85 2.28 5.69 11.95
C SER A 85 2.11 6.94 12.82
N ALA A 86 1.02 7.68 12.62
CA ALA A 86 0.71 8.85 13.42
C ALA A 86 0.46 8.50 14.91
N TYR A 87 -0.25 7.41 15.23
CA TYR A 87 -0.38 6.95 16.63
C TYR A 87 0.97 6.56 17.25
N LEU A 88 1.88 5.96 16.49
CA LEU A 88 3.24 5.65 16.97
C LEU A 88 4.05 6.92 17.23
N CYS A 89 3.99 7.90 16.33
CA CYS A 89 4.63 9.21 16.51
C CYS A 89 4.07 9.93 17.75
N ALA A 90 2.74 9.95 17.92
CA ALA A 90 2.09 10.52 19.09
C ALA A 90 2.54 9.82 20.39
N SER A 91 2.57 8.48 20.39
CA SER A 91 3.03 7.69 21.54
C SER A 91 4.47 8.05 21.95
N LYS A 92 5.39 8.15 20.97
CA LYS A 92 6.78 8.55 21.21
C LYS A 92 6.87 9.97 21.79
N CYS A 93 6.07 10.91 21.28
CA CYS A 93 6.04 12.27 21.80
C CYS A 93 5.54 12.32 23.24
N PHE A 94 4.42 11.65 23.54
CA PHE A 94 3.90 11.56 24.92
C PHE A 94 4.90 10.91 25.88
N LEU A 95 5.63 9.88 25.43
CA LEU A 95 6.66 9.24 26.23
C LEU A 95 7.79 10.21 26.57
N LYS A 96 8.27 11.00 25.59
CA LYS A 96 9.32 12.02 25.80
C LYS A 96 8.93 13.07 26.83
N THR A 97 7.64 13.40 26.92
CA THR A 97 7.11 14.41 27.84
C THR A 97 6.62 13.83 29.17
N GLY A 98 6.91 12.56 29.46
CA GLY A 98 6.51 11.88 30.72
C GLY A 98 5.01 11.52 30.81
N LYS A 99 4.23 11.62 29.73
CA LYS A 99 2.80 11.28 29.67
C LYS A 99 2.59 9.80 29.36
N TYR A 100 3.00 8.93 30.28
CA TYR A 100 3.01 7.48 30.08
C TYR A 100 1.64 6.87 29.77
N SER A 101 0.58 7.35 30.43
CA SER A 101 -0.80 6.87 30.23
C SER A 101 -1.29 7.13 28.80
N GLU A 102 -1.04 8.32 28.28
CA GLU A 102 -1.38 8.74 26.92
C GLU A 102 -0.50 8.02 25.90
N ALA A 103 0.78 7.85 26.19
CA ALA A 103 1.70 7.07 25.36
C ALA A 103 1.21 5.63 25.17
N LYS A 104 0.82 4.96 26.26
CA LYS A 104 0.27 3.60 26.25
C LYS A 104 -1.05 3.53 25.47
N LYS A 105 -1.96 4.49 25.69
CA LYS A 105 -3.23 4.57 24.93
C LYS A 105 -3.00 4.70 23.43
N ALA A 106 -2.10 5.60 23.01
CA ALA A 106 -1.78 5.79 21.59
C ALA A 106 -1.12 4.55 20.98
N PHE A 107 -0.20 3.89 21.70
CA PHE A 107 0.44 2.66 21.25
C PHE A 107 -0.54 1.48 21.11
N ASN A 108 -1.49 1.34 22.03
CA ASN A 108 -2.51 0.30 21.91
C ASN A 108 -3.42 0.55 20.70
N LYS A 109 -3.81 1.81 20.46
CA LYS A 109 -4.56 2.19 19.26
C LYS A 109 -3.79 1.88 17.96
N SER A 110 -2.47 2.06 17.93
CA SER A 110 -1.69 1.68 16.74
C SER A 110 -1.61 0.16 16.52
N LYS A 111 -1.79 -0.65 17.56
CA LYS A 111 -1.91 -2.11 17.46
C LYS A 111 -3.30 -2.57 17.01
N GLU A 112 -4.34 -1.88 17.48
CA GLU A 112 -5.73 -2.09 17.05
C GLU A 112 -5.90 -1.79 15.56
N ILE A 113 -5.10 -0.85 15.03
CA ILE A 113 -4.90 -0.71 13.59
C ILE A 113 -3.99 -1.87 13.16
N SER A 114 -4.62 -3.04 12.97
CA SER A 114 -4.03 -4.16 12.23
C SER A 114 -3.46 -3.58 10.95
N SER A 115 -2.29 -4.04 10.52
CA SER A 115 -1.73 -3.75 9.20
C SER A 115 -2.86 -3.76 8.19
N ALA A 116 -3.40 -2.59 7.86
CA ALA A 116 -4.24 -2.44 6.71
C ALA A 116 -3.28 -2.88 5.61
N GLN A 117 -3.56 -4.07 5.08
CA GLN A 117 -2.98 -4.51 3.86
C GLN A 117 -2.95 -3.32 2.92
N ILE A 118 -1.83 -3.14 2.23
CA ILE A 118 -1.84 -2.35 1.02
C ILE A 118 -3.01 -2.90 0.23
N SER A 119 -4.13 -2.18 0.16
CA SER A 119 -5.26 -2.62 -0.64
C SER A 119 -4.82 -2.36 -2.06
N PHE A 120 -4.32 -3.39 -2.73
CA PHE A 120 -4.02 -3.27 -4.15
C PHE A 120 -5.34 -2.95 -4.84
N MET A 121 -5.41 -1.76 -5.46
CA MET A 121 -6.60 -1.31 -6.19
C MET A 121 -6.81 -2.13 -7.47
N ARG A 122 -5.77 -2.83 -7.92
CA ARG A 122 -5.80 -3.64 -9.13
C ARG A 122 -6.70 -4.86 -8.91
N PRO A 123 -7.79 -5.00 -9.67
CA PRO A 123 -8.68 -6.16 -9.53
C PRO A 123 -7.98 -7.44 -9.96
N VAL A 124 -8.30 -8.55 -9.30
CA VAL A 124 -7.83 -9.88 -9.69
C VAL A 124 -9.00 -10.71 -10.21
N ILE A 125 -8.84 -11.33 -11.37
CA ILE A 125 -9.79 -12.30 -11.91
C ILE A 125 -9.23 -13.70 -11.70
N ILE A 126 -9.98 -14.58 -11.05
CA ILE A 126 -9.70 -16.01 -10.94
C ILE A 126 -10.58 -16.74 -11.96
N ILE A 127 -9.95 -17.51 -12.84
CA ILE A 127 -10.63 -18.37 -13.82
C ILE A 127 -10.21 -19.82 -13.51
N GLU A 128 -11.04 -20.52 -12.74
CA GLU A 128 -10.76 -21.82 -12.14
C GLU A 128 -12.08 -22.55 -11.87
N ASP A 129 -12.21 -23.80 -12.35
CA ASP A 129 -13.42 -24.60 -12.21
C ASP A 129 -13.53 -25.30 -10.85
N SER A 130 -12.40 -25.54 -10.18
CA SER A 130 -12.38 -26.12 -8.84
C SER A 130 -12.67 -25.10 -7.75
N LYS A 131 -13.89 -25.15 -7.18
CA LYS A 131 -14.29 -24.33 -6.02
C LYS A 131 -13.29 -24.36 -4.86
N ALA A 132 -12.69 -25.51 -4.59
CA ALA A 132 -11.71 -25.66 -3.52
C ALA A 132 -10.43 -24.85 -3.79
N ILE A 133 -9.99 -24.81 -5.06
CA ILE A 133 -8.83 -24.03 -5.49
C ILE A 133 -9.18 -22.54 -5.49
N THR A 134 -10.35 -22.16 -6.02
CA THR A 134 -10.86 -20.79 -5.98
C THR A 134 -10.90 -20.24 -4.56
N MET A 135 -11.53 -20.95 -3.61
CA MET A 135 -11.57 -20.54 -2.20
C MET A 135 -10.18 -20.41 -1.57
N LYS A 136 -9.21 -21.24 -2.00
CA LYS A 136 -7.83 -21.16 -1.54
C LYS A 136 -7.14 -19.90 -2.08
N LEU A 137 -7.33 -19.61 -3.37
CA LEU A 137 -6.79 -18.42 -4.03
C LEU A 137 -7.39 -17.13 -3.44
N GLU A 138 -8.70 -17.06 -3.25
CA GLU A 138 -9.38 -15.93 -2.62
C GLU A 138 -8.79 -15.65 -1.22
N LYS A 139 -8.63 -16.67 -0.38
CA LYS A 139 -7.98 -16.52 0.93
C LYS A 139 -6.52 -16.06 0.85
N TYR A 140 -5.80 -16.45 -0.20
CA TYR A 140 -4.44 -15.99 -0.43
C TYR A 140 -4.43 -14.52 -0.85
N LEU A 141 -5.27 -14.15 -1.82
CA LEU A 141 -5.46 -12.76 -2.27
C LEU A 141 -5.85 -11.84 -1.12
N GLU A 142 -6.83 -12.26 -0.30
CA GLU A 142 -7.21 -11.55 0.91
C GLU A 142 -6.00 -11.34 1.81
N LYS A 143 -5.22 -12.38 2.13
CA LYS A 143 -4.01 -12.26 2.97
C LYS A 143 -2.93 -11.36 2.36
N LEU A 144 -2.82 -11.34 1.03
CA LEU A 144 -1.88 -10.51 0.29
C LEU A 144 -2.35 -9.06 0.13
N GLY A 145 -3.61 -8.76 0.47
CA GLY A 145 -4.15 -7.40 0.47
C GLY A 145 -5.00 -7.03 -0.71
N TYR A 146 -5.41 -7.98 -1.54
CA TYR A 146 -6.37 -7.71 -2.61
C TYR A 146 -7.78 -7.67 -2.03
N SER A 147 -8.46 -6.54 -2.23
CA SER A 147 -9.84 -6.34 -1.78
C SER A 147 -10.88 -6.54 -2.88
N THR A 148 -10.43 -6.59 -4.13
CA THR A 148 -11.31 -6.68 -5.31
C THR A 148 -10.88 -7.89 -6.15
N PHE A 149 -11.63 -8.98 -6.05
CA PHE A 149 -11.43 -10.13 -6.92
C PHE A 149 -12.75 -10.74 -7.39
N TYR A 150 -12.71 -11.32 -8.58
CA TYR A 150 -13.85 -11.95 -9.24
C TYR A 150 -13.49 -13.37 -9.62
N SER A 151 -14.38 -14.33 -9.37
CA SER A 151 -14.11 -15.76 -9.60
C SER A 151 -15.09 -16.34 -10.61
N PHE A 152 -14.58 -17.08 -11.59
CA PHE A 152 -15.35 -17.69 -12.67
C PHE A 152 -14.95 -19.14 -12.89
N GLU A 153 -15.94 -20.04 -12.96
CA GLU A 153 -15.72 -21.47 -13.24
C GLU A 153 -15.53 -21.77 -14.74
N LYS A 154 -15.77 -20.79 -15.62
CA LYS A 154 -15.75 -20.94 -17.07
C LYS A 154 -14.88 -19.86 -17.72
N GLY A 155 -14.12 -20.25 -18.73
CA GLY A 155 -13.23 -19.34 -19.45
C GLY A 155 -13.96 -18.20 -20.13
N LYS A 156 -15.12 -18.47 -20.76
CA LYS A 156 -15.91 -17.43 -21.45
C LYS A 156 -16.42 -16.33 -20.50
N ASP A 157 -16.81 -16.69 -19.28
CA ASP A 157 -17.30 -15.74 -18.28
C ASP A 157 -16.15 -14.86 -17.77
N GLY A 158 -14.98 -15.46 -17.53
CA GLY A 158 -13.77 -14.73 -17.18
C GLY A 158 -13.31 -13.75 -18.27
N ILE A 159 -13.33 -14.17 -19.54
CA ILE A 159 -13.04 -13.27 -20.69
C ILE A 159 -14.00 -12.09 -20.70
N LYS A 160 -15.30 -12.34 -20.54
CA LYS A 160 -16.32 -11.28 -20.54
C LYS A 160 -16.05 -10.26 -19.43
N LYS A 161 -15.76 -10.70 -18.20
CA LYS A 161 -15.45 -9.78 -17.10
C LYS A 161 -14.15 -9.02 -17.33
N CYS A 162 -13.13 -9.67 -17.88
CA CYS A 162 -11.88 -8.98 -18.22
C CYS A 162 -12.13 -7.84 -19.20
N LYS A 163 -12.89 -8.09 -20.29
CA LYS A 163 -13.24 -7.05 -21.27
C LYS A 163 -14.06 -5.91 -20.66
N GLU A 164 -14.97 -6.21 -19.74
CA GLU A 164 -15.71 -5.21 -18.98
C GLU A 164 -14.77 -4.29 -18.17
N LEU A 165 -13.86 -4.86 -17.39
CA LEU A 165 -12.90 -4.08 -16.59
C LEU A 165 -11.95 -3.24 -17.47
N ILE A 166 -11.48 -3.80 -18.60
CA ILE A 166 -10.67 -3.06 -19.57
C ILE A 166 -11.45 -1.86 -20.13
N SER A 167 -12.74 -2.03 -20.46
CA SER A 167 -13.59 -0.92 -20.93
C SER A 167 -13.80 0.17 -19.88
N GLU A 168 -13.67 -0.18 -18.61
CA GLU A 168 -13.69 0.74 -17.46
C GLU A 168 -12.29 1.33 -17.15
N SER A 169 -11.33 1.18 -18.06
CA SER A 169 -9.93 1.64 -17.90
C SER A 169 -9.19 0.98 -16.72
N GLN A 170 -9.54 -0.25 -16.38
CA GLN A 170 -8.83 -1.06 -15.39
C GLN A 170 -7.97 -2.13 -16.09
N ASN A 171 -6.82 -2.46 -15.51
CA ASN A 171 -5.96 -3.55 -15.99
C ASN A 171 -5.96 -4.66 -14.92
N PRO A 172 -6.80 -5.72 -15.02
CA PRO A 172 -6.83 -6.78 -14.02
C PRO A 172 -5.63 -7.72 -14.10
N ILE A 173 -5.24 -8.31 -12.95
CA ILE A 173 -4.38 -9.51 -12.93
C ILE A 173 -5.27 -10.73 -13.10
N ILE A 174 -4.90 -11.66 -13.97
CA ILE A 174 -5.69 -12.86 -14.25
C ILE A 174 -4.96 -14.09 -13.72
N LEU A 175 -5.56 -14.81 -12.76
CA LEU A 175 -5.13 -16.13 -12.32
C LEU A 175 -5.90 -17.18 -13.13
N LEU A 176 -5.21 -17.88 -14.02
CA LEU A 176 -5.84 -18.69 -15.06
C LEU A 176 -5.47 -20.17 -14.94
N ASP A 177 -6.48 -21.02 -14.78
CA ASP A 177 -6.33 -22.46 -14.97
C ASP A 177 -6.39 -22.87 -16.45
N MET A 178 -5.70 -23.96 -16.79
CA MET A 178 -5.66 -24.48 -18.16
C MET A 178 -6.77 -25.49 -18.46
N GLY A 179 -7.32 -26.14 -17.43
CA GLY A 179 -8.28 -27.24 -17.50
C GLY A 179 -9.74 -26.81 -17.31
N LEU A 180 -10.17 -25.74 -17.98
CA LEU A 180 -11.53 -25.22 -17.84
C LEU A 180 -12.57 -26.06 -18.62
N PRO A 181 -13.84 -26.07 -18.18
CA PRO A 181 -14.88 -26.96 -18.71
C PRO A 181 -15.42 -26.55 -20.09
N ASP A 182 -15.21 -25.31 -20.54
CA ASP A 182 -15.79 -24.77 -21.78
C ASP A 182 -14.75 -24.50 -22.87
N ILE A 183 -13.65 -23.83 -22.55
CA ILE A 183 -12.55 -23.52 -23.46
C ILE A 183 -11.20 -23.69 -22.75
N GLY A 184 -10.17 -24.16 -23.45
CA GLY A 184 -8.85 -24.33 -22.85
C GLY A 184 -8.27 -22.99 -22.37
N GLY A 185 -7.55 -23.00 -21.24
CA GLY A 185 -6.91 -21.78 -20.72
C GLY A 185 -5.88 -21.16 -21.66
N ASP A 186 -5.24 -21.95 -22.53
CA ASP A 186 -4.41 -21.41 -23.62
C ASP A 186 -5.20 -20.55 -24.59
N VAL A 187 -6.44 -20.95 -24.92
CA VAL A 187 -7.34 -20.16 -25.76
C VAL A 187 -7.76 -18.89 -25.03
N VAL A 188 -8.05 -18.97 -23.73
CA VAL A 188 -8.36 -17.79 -22.89
C VAL A 188 -7.19 -16.80 -22.91
N ALA A 189 -5.97 -17.27 -22.64
CA ALA A 189 -4.79 -16.43 -22.60
C ALA A 189 -4.52 -15.75 -23.94
N SER A 190 -4.53 -16.49 -25.05
CA SER A 190 -4.35 -15.92 -26.39
C SER A 190 -5.45 -14.90 -26.73
N THR A 191 -6.72 -15.21 -26.44
CA THR A 191 -7.84 -14.29 -26.69
C THR A 191 -7.69 -12.97 -25.95
N LEU A 192 -7.22 -13.00 -24.71
CA LEU A 192 -7.03 -11.81 -23.89
C LEU A 192 -5.80 -10.99 -24.32
N LEU A 193 -4.69 -11.66 -24.62
CA LEU A 193 -3.45 -11.00 -25.06
C LEU A 193 -3.55 -10.41 -26.47
N GLU A 194 -4.40 -10.97 -27.34
CA GLU A 194 -4.75 -10.37 -28.64
C GLU A 194 -5.55 -9.07 -28.49
N GLU A 195 -6.37 -8.96 -27.43
CA GLU A 195 -7.14 -7.75 -27.13
C GLU A 195 -6.26 -6.68 -26.47
N GLN A 196 -5.41 -7.08 -25.52
CA GLN A 196 -4.59 -6.17 -24.72
C GLN A 196 -3.28 -6.86 -24.34
N LEU A 197 -2.19 -6.46 -25.01
CA LEU A 197 -0.90 -7.14 -24.96
C LEU A 197 -0.20 -7.09 -23.60
N ASP A 198 -0.46 -6.05 -22.80
CA ASP A 198 0.11 -5.80 -21.46
C ASP A 198 -0.75 -6.37 -20.32
N LEU A 199 -1.74 -7.21 -20.63
CA LEU A 199 -2.50 -7.92 -19.60
C LEU A 199 -1.62 -8.88 -18.81
N GLN A 200 -1.77 -8.82 -17.49
CA GLN A 200 -0.96 -9.63 -16.58
C GLN A 200 -1.66 -10.95 -16.30
N ILE A 201 -1.26 -12.00 -17.02
CA ILE A 201 -1.81 -13.35 -16.90
C ILE A 201 -0.82 -14.25 -16.16
N ILE A 202 -1.27 -14.84 -15.06
CA ILE A 202 -0.55 -15.84 -14.26
C ILE A 202 -1.25 -17.18 -14.47
N VAL A 203 -0.57 -18.13 -15.09
CA VAL A 203 -1.10 -19.48 -15.32
C VAL A 203 -0.88 -20.33 -14.08
N ILE A 204 -1.95 -20.94 -13.56
CA ILE A 204 -1.92 -21.85 -12.40
C ILE A 204 -2.54 -23.18 -12.83
N THR A 205 -1.73 -24.23 -13.07
CA THR A 205 -2.22 -25.47 -13.69
C THR A 205 -1.60 -26.72 -13.09
N ALA A 206 -2.27 -27.86 -13.23
CA ALA A 206 -1.70 -29.18 -12.93
C ALA A 206 -0.73 -29.67 -14.03
N ASP A 207 -0.81 -29.11 -15.24
CA ASP A 207 0.07 -29.45 -16.35
C ASP A 207 1.54 -29.19 -15.99
N GLU A 208 2.43 -30.09 -16.38
CA GLU A 208 3.86 -29.88 -16.19
C GLU A 208 4.36 -28.72 -17.07
N LYS A 209 5.33 -27.96 -16.53
CA LYS A 209 5.98 -26.85 -17.24
C LYS A 209 6.64 -27.30 -18.55
N THR A 210 7.08 -28.55 -18.62
CA THR A 210 7.70 -29.19 -19.79
C THR A 210 6.69 -29.52 -20.89
N SER A 211 5.39 -29.47 -20.62
CA SER A 211 4.38 -29.79 -21.61
C SER A 211 4.40 -28.81 -22.79
N LYS A 212 4.14 -29.31 -24.00
CA LYS A 212 4.11 -28.49 -25.22
C LYS A 212 3.07 -27.37 -25.14
N ARG A 213 1.95 -27.63 -24.47
CA ARG A 213 0.86 -26.67 -24.27
C ARG A 213 1.32 -25.50 -23.39
N VAL A 214 1.88 -25.79 -22.22
CA VAL A 214 2.40 -24.76 -21.30
C VAL A 214 3.50 -23.94 -21.95
N ASN A 215 4.48 -24.57 -22.61
CA ASN A 215 5.55 -23.84 -23.30
C ASN A 215 5.03 -22.88 -24.38
N LYS A 216 4.00 -23.29 -25.11
CA LYS A 216 3.34 -22.43 -26.10
C LYS A 216 2.66 -21.23 -25.44
N THR A 217 1.97 -21.43 -24.32
CA THR A 217 1.32 -20.34 -23.56
C THR A 217 2.34 -19.41 -22.90
N ILE A 218 3.46 -19.92 -22.40
CA ILE A 218 4.56 -19.07 -21.92
C ILE A 218 5.08 -18.18 -23.05
N SER A 219 5.24 -18.77 -24.24
CA SER A 219 5.70 -18.04 -25.43
C SER A 219 4.70 -17.01 -25.96
N SER A 220 3.43 -17.03 -25.51
CA SER A 220 2.44 -16.02 -25.90
C SER A 220 2.50 -14.75 -25.04
N GLY A 221 3.34 -14.71 -24.00
CA GLY A 221 3.54 -13.50 -23.18
C GLY A 221 2.80 -13.48 -21.85
N VAL A 222 2.46 -14.65 -21.28
CA VAL A 222 1.95 -14.68 -19.88
C VAL A 222 3.06 -14.26 -18.90
N ALA A 223 2.69 -13.51 -17.86
CA ALA A 223 3.62 -12.92 -16.91
C ALA A 223 4.28 -13.97 -16.00
N SER A 224 3.55 -15.01 -15.62
CA SER A 224 4.09 -16.03 -14.73
C SER A 224 3.37 -17.38 -14.86
N PHE A 225 4.03 -18.40 -14.32
CA PHE A 225 3.56 -19.78 -14.32
C PHE A 225 3.77 -20.43 -12.95
N ILE A 226 2.71 -21.05 -12.43
CA ILE A 226 2.70 -21.79 -11.16
C ILE A 226 2.13 -23.18 -11.41
N GLN A 227 2.84 -24.22 -10.98
CA GLN A 227 2.35 -25.59 -11.03
C GLN A 227 1.56 -25.93 -9.74
N LYS A 228 0.44 -26.65 -9.88
CA LYS A 228 -0.32 -27.21 -8.75
C LYS A 228 0.40 -28.47 -8.21
N PRO A 229 0.48 -28.67 -6.88
CA PRO A 229 -0.01 -27.81 -5.81
C PRO A 229 0.91 -26.62 -5.52
N PHE A 230 0.34 -25.48 -5.12
CA PHE A 230 1.06 -24.22 -4.89
C PHE A 230 0.93 -23.69 -3.45
N THR A 231 1.89 -22.84 -3.05
CA THR A 231 1.90 -22.10 -1.77
C THR A 231 1.49 -20.64 -1.93
N ILE A 232 1.26 -19.95 -0.81
CA ILE A 232 0.97 -18.51 -0.83
C ILE A 232 2.17 -17.69 -1.28
N GLU A 233 3.39 -18.13 -0.98
CA GLU A 233 4.64 -17.47 -1.39
C GLU A 233 4.83 -17.52 -2.91
N GLU A 234 4.43 -18.61 -3.57
CA GLU A 234 4.50 -18.72 -5.03
C GLU A 234 3.50 -17.78 -5.70
N VAL A 235 2.26 -17.75 -5.21
CA VAL A 235 1.23 -16.80 -5.68
C VAL A 235 1.69 -15.36 -5.45
N LYS A 236 2.25 -15.06 -4.28
CA LYS A 236 2.80 -13.74 -3.96
C LYS A 236 3.88 -13.33 -4.96
N LYS A 237 4.86 -14.20 -5.22
CA LYS A 237 5.96 -13.90 -6.16
C LYS A 237 5.44 -13.62 -7.57
N ALA A 238 4.49 -14.42 -8.06
CA ALA A 238 3.91 -14.21 -9.38
C ALA A 238 3.14 -12.89 -9.47
N ILE A 239 2.39 -12.55 -8.42
CA ILE A 239 1.69 -11.27 -8.32
C ILE A 239 2.68 -10.09 -8.23
N ASP A 240 3.75 -10.20 -7.43
CA ASP A 240 4.78 -9.16 -7.32
C ASP A 240 5.43 -8.88 -8.69
N ILE A 241 5.64 -9.91 -9.52
CA ILE A 241 6.12 -9.77 -10.91
C ILE A 241 5.09 -9.02 -11.74
N ALA A 242 3.83 -9.46 -11.70
CA ALA A 242 2.74 -8.85 -12.47
C ALA A 242 2.49 -7.37 -12.12
N GLU A 243 2.72 -6.97 -10.88
CA GLU A 243 2.63 -5.57 -10.45
C GLU A 243 3.87 -4.75 -10.83
N SER A 244 5.05 -5.38 -10.98
CA SER A 244 6.29 -4.67 -11.36
C SER A 244 6.37 -4.29 -12.84
N GLU A 245 5.57 -4.95 -13.68
CA GLU A 245 5.48 -4.69 -15.11
C GLU A 245 4.37 -3.68 -15.47
N TYR A 246 3.69 -3.11 -14.46
CA TYR A 246 2.63 -2.10 -14.61
C TYR A 246 3.14 -0.67 -14.37
#